data_AF-A0A7V8AKX9-F1
#
_entry.id   AF-A0A7V8AKX9-F1
#
_cell.length_a   1.000
_cell.length_b   1.000
_cell.length_c   1.000
_cell.angle_alpha   90.00
_cell.angle_beta   90.00
_cell.angle_gamma   90.00
#
_symmetry.space_group_name_H-M   'P 1'
#
loop_
_entity.id
_entity.type
_entity.pdbx_description
1 polymer ?
#
loop_
_entity_poly.entity_id
_entity_poly.type
_entity_poly.pdbx_seq_one_letter_code
_entity_poly.pdbx_strand_id
1 'polypeptide(L)' 'MLKIAGAIEPRRASAMEELLWSLIPEASFYLRSNVGQFTDDKDKLMTSHPLALSQLLITYHLVKAALGHYAI' A
#
# COMPACT_ATOMS: atom_id res chain seq x y z
N MET A 1 5.22 2.03 -16.90
CA MET A 1 6.12 2.23 -15.74
C MET A 1 5.39 3.09 -14.72
N LEU A 2 5.06 2.53 -13.55
CA LEU A 2 4.44 3.30 -12.47
C LEU A 2 5.52 4.16 -11.81
N LYS A 3 5.35 5.48 -11.83
CA LYS A 3 6.25 6.43 -11.17
C LYS A 3 5.48 7.10 -10.04
N ILE A 4 5.77 6.71 -8.80
CA ILE A 4 5.26 7.41 -7.63
C ILE A 4 6.29 8.50 -7.29
N ALA A 5 5.89 9.76 -7.41
CA ALA A 5 6.75 10.87 -7.01
C ALA A 5 7.01 10.81 -5.50
N GLY A 6 8.27 10.95 -5.08
CA GLY A 6 8.63 10.93 -3.66
C GLY A 6 7.94 12.04 -2.84
N ALA A 7 7.55 13.12 -3.50
CA ALA A 7 6.74 14.20 -2.94
C ALA A 7 5.31 14.13 -3.50
N ILE A 8 4.52 13.19 -3.00
CA ILE A 8 3.06 13.21 -3.19
C ILE A 8 2.42 14.03 -2.06
N GLU A 9 1.41 14.83 -2.40
CA GLU A 9 0.66 15.60 -1.42
C GLU A 9 -0.09 14.63 -0.47
N PRO A 10 0.01 14.81 0.87
CA PRO A 10 -0.51 13.83 1.83
C PRO A 10 -1.99 13.52 1.67
N ARG A 11 -2.85 14.52 1.41
CA ARG A 11 -4.30 14.26 1.27
C ARG A 11 -4.58 13.40 0.05
N ARG A 12 -3.93 13.69 -1.07
CA ARG A 12 -4.03 12.87 -2.28
C ARG A 12 -3.52 11.45 -2.04
N ALA A 13 -2.41 11.29 -1.32
CA ALA A 13 -1.90 9.97 -0.99
C ALA A 13 -2.86 9.17 -0.11
N SER A 14 -3.38 9.77 0.96
CA SER A 14 -4.38 9.12 1.82
C SER A 14 -5.63 8.74 1.04
N ALA A 15 -6.14 9.59 0.15
CA ALA A 15 -7.30 9.25 -0.68
C ALA A 15 -7.02 8.05 -1.60
N MET A 16 -5.80 7.95 -2.14
CA MET A 16 -5.38 6.81 -2.95
C MET A 16 -5.20 5.54 -2.11
N GLU A 17 -4.64 5.65 -0.91
CA GLU A 17 -4.51 4.54 0.04
C GLU A 17 -5.89 3.99 0.43
N GLU A 18 -6.84 4.85 0.80
CA GLU A 18 -8.22 4.44 1.11
C GLU A 18 -8.91 3.75 -0.07
N LEU A 19 -8.73 4.28 -1.29
CA LEU A 19 -9.24 3.63 -2.49
C LEU A 19 -8.63 2.23 -2.68
N LEU A 20 -7.31 2.10 -2.55
CA LEU A 20 -6.65 0.81 -2.68
C LEU A 20 -7.12 -0.18 -1.62
N TRP A 21 -7.29 0.25 -0.36
CA TRP A 21 -7.85 -0.59 0.69
C TRP A 21 -9.26 -1.09 0.37
N SER A 22 -10.10 -0.24 -0.22
CA SER A 22 -11.45 -0.64 -0.65
C SER A 22 -11.45 -1.75 -1.72
N LEU A 23 -10.34 -1.93 -2.45
CA LEU A 23 -10.19 -2.95 -3.48
C LEU A 23 -9.59 -4.27 -2.95
N ILE A 24 -9.08 -4.28 -1.71
CA ILE A 24 -8.54 -5.47 -1.02
C ILE A 24 -9.11 -5.59 0.42
N PRO A 25 -10.43 -5.75 0.58
CA PRO A 25 -11.05 -5.83 1.90
C PRO A 25 -10.51 -7.00 2.73
N GLU A 26 -10.10 -8.11 2.09
CA GLU A 26 -9.59 -9.31 2.73
C GLU A 26 -8.23 -9.09 3.42
N ALA A 27 -7.42 -8.18 2.89
CA ALA A 27 -6.08 -7.88 3.39
C ALA A 27 -6.03 -6.65 4.31
N SER A 28 -7.10 -5.84 4.28
CA SER A 28 -7.22 -4.57 5.00
C SER A 28 -7.08 -4.68 6.51
N PHE A 29 -7.52 -5.78 7.14
CA PHE A 29 -7.48 -5.91 8.60
C PHE A 29 -6.07 -6.17 9.15
N TYR A 30 -5.26 -6.98 8.44
CA TYR A 30 -3.95 -7.42 8.94
C TYR A 30 -2.78 -6.57 8.44
N LEU A 31 -2.87 -5.99 7.24
CA LEU A 31 -1.75 -5.25 6.64
C LEU A 31 -1.74 -3.75 6.99
N ARG A 32 -2.90 -3.18 7.32
CA ARG A 32 -3.04 -1.71 7.45
C ARG A 32 -2.21 -1.09 8.58
N SER A 33 -1.81 -1.86 9.59
CA SER A 33 -1.03 -1.34 10.71
C SER A 33 0.44 -1.06 10.37
N ASN A 34 1.00 -1.74 9.35
CA ASN A 34 2.44 -1.75 9.08
C ASN A 34 2.80 -1.18 7.70
N VAL A 35 1.80 -0.91 6.85
CA VAL A 35 2.02 -0.38 5.50
C VAL A 35 2.57 1.05 5.55
N GLY A 36 3.57 1.32 4.72
CA GLY A 36 4.27 2.60 4.65
C GLY A 36 5.26 2.85 5.76
N GLN A 37 5.37 1.96 6.75
CA GLN A 37 6.30 2.14 7.86
C GLN A 37 7.72 1.70 7.48
N PHE A 38 8.71 2.47 7.92
CA PHE A 38 10.13 2.15 7.81
C PHE A 38 10.89 2.78 8.97
N THR A 39 12.07 2.23 9.26
CA THR A 39 12.99 2.78 10.26
C THR A 39 13.97 3.72 9.56
N ASP A 40 14.13 4.94 10.09
CA ASP A 40 15.10 5.90 9.58
C ASP A 40 16.53 5.63 10.09
N ASP A 41 17.47 6.49 9.73
CA ASP A 41 18.87 6.43 10.16
C ASP A 41 19.08 6.65 11.67
N LYS A 42 18.03 7.06 12.39
CA LYS A 42 18.02 7.34 13.83
C LYS A 42 17.21 6.31 14.62
N ASP A 43 16.92 5.17 14.01
CA ASP A 43 16.13 4.09 14.60
C ASP A 43 14.70 4.50 14.97
N LYS A 44 14.16 5.52 14.28
CA LYS A 44 12.80 6.00 14.49
C LYS A 44 11.85 5.41 13.46
N LEU A 45 10.68 4.96 13.92
CA LEU A 45 9.60 4.53 13.06
C LEU A 45 8.98 5.75 12.35
N MET A 46 9.03 5.73 11.02
CA MET A 46 8.53 6.77 10.14
C MET A 46 7.52 6.19 9.15
N THR A 47 6.57 7.02 8.71
CA THR A 47 5.57 6.64 7.70
C THR A 47 5.83 7.37 6.39
N SER A 48 5.83 6.64 5.28
CA SER A 48 6.01 7.14 3.93
C SER A 48 4.84 6.74 3.04
N HIS A 49 4.12 7.74 2.56
CA HIS A 49 3.01 7.57 1.62
C HIS A 49 3.42 6.92 0.29
N PRO A 50 4.52 7.33 -0.39
CA PRO A 50 4.99 6.63 -1.58
C PRO A 50 5.28 5.14 -1.37
N LEU A 51 5.85 4.80 -0.20
CA LEU A 51 6.13 3.43 0.17
C LEU A 51 4.83 2.65 0.39
N ALA A 52 3.88 3.24 1.14
CA ALA A 52 2.57 2.67 1.38
C ALA A 52 1.86 2.35 0.07
N LEU A 53 1.80 3.31 -0.86
CA LEU A 53 1.17 3.15 -2.17
C LEU A 53 1.83 2.04 -3.00
N SER A 54 3.16 1.94 -2.98
CA SER A 54 3.89 0.89 -3.68
C SER A 54 3.54 -0.50 -3.12
N GLN A 55 3.56 -0.64 -1.79
CA GLN A 55 3.22 -1.88 -1.10
C GLN A 55 1.76 -2.29 -1.34
N LEU A 56 0.83 -1.33 -1.33
CA LEU A 56 -0.58 -1.58 -1.59
C LEU A 56 -0.84 -2.03 -3.02
N LEU A 57 -0.18 -1.43 -4.00
CA LEU A 57 -0.32 -1.83 -5.41
C LEU A 57 0.22 -3.24 -5.66
N ILE A 58 1.37 -3.58 -5.06
CA ILE A 58 1.92 -4.94 -5.10
C ILE A 58 0.91 -5.92 -4.47
N THR A 59 0.41 -5.60 -3.28
CA THR A 59 -0.56 -6.43 -2.56
C THR A 59 -1.84 -6.64 -3.37
N TYR A 60 -2.39 -5.57 -3.95
CA TYR A 60 -3.56 -5.64 -4.82
C TYR A 60 -3.36 -6.62 -5.97
N HIS A 61 -2.22 -6.53 -6.67
CA HIS A 61 -1.93 -7.44 -7.78
C HIS A 61 -1.71 -8.88 -7.32
N LEU A 62 -1.09 -9.11 -6.16
CA LEU A 62 -0.91 -10.44 -5.58
C LEU A 62 -2.25 -11.08 -5.20
N VAL A 63 -3.14 -10.33 -4.53
CA VAL A 63 -4.47 -10.81 -4.15
C VAL A 63 -5.30 -11.11 -5.40
N LYS A 64 -5.31 -10.20 -6.39
CA LYS A 64 -6.01 -10.41 -7.66
C LYS A 64 -5.48 -11.63 -8.42
N ALA A 65 -4.18 -11.83 -8.44
CA ALA A 65 -3.56 -13.00 -9.06
C ALA A 65 -3.97 -14.27 -8.31
N ALA A 66 -3.86 -14.31 -6.98
CA ALA A 66 -4.27 -15.47 -6.19
C ALA A 66 -5.75 -15.83 -6.44
N LEU A 67 -6.66 -14.87 -6.34
CA LEU A 67 -8.09 -15.08 -6.63
C LEU A 67 -8.34 -15.56 -8.06
N GLY A 68 -7.60 -15.04 -9.03
CA GLY A 68 -7.68 -15.50 -10.43
C GLY A 68 -7.19 -16.94 -10.62
N HIS A 69 -6.23 -17.41 -9.82
CA HIS A 69 -5.78 -18.81 -9.83
C HIS A 69 -6.77 -19.77 -9.14
N TYR A 70 -7.58 -19.29 -8.20
CA TYR A 70 -8.62 -20.10 -7.54
C TYR A 70 -9.96 -20.14 -8.30
N ALA A 71 -10.06 -19.51 -9.48
CA ALA A 71 -11.27 -19.46 -10.31
C ALA A 71 -11.32 -20.54 -11.42
N ILE A 72 -10.43 -21.54 -11.38
CA ILE A 72 -10.36 -22.68 -12.32
C ILE A 72 -10.65 -23.98 -11.57
#